data_AF-A0A0P4WLF6-F1
#
_entry.id   AF-A0A0P4WLF6-F1
#
_cell.length_a   1.000
_cell.length_b   1.000
_cell.length_c   1.000
_cell.angle_alpha   90.00
_cell.angle_beta   90.00
_cell.angle_gamma   90.00
#
_symmetry.space_group_name_H-M   'P 1'
#
loop_
_entity.id
_entity.type
_entity.pdbx_description
1 polymer ?
#
loop_
_entity_poly.entity_id
_entity_poly.type
_entity_poly.pdbx_seq_one_letter_code
_entity_poly.pdbx_strand_id
1 'polypeptide(L)'
;MNLRCFLVVVVHLVVAETQLVVNVKTQGGEVFKETITANISDDSVMLEFPQNDGTYITQLIDFKQELQIFKVIVLGEEELGQSQFQVMCFIMRFFKNNFISSDAMSKLRQKNPGTVRVPEEDRGTEEVELDVSVDVPRAGILSPHIPVLCNMAATSTYASDRDIKLWATQRRGRACGK
;
A
#
# COMPACT_ATOMS: atom_id res chain seq x y z
N MET A 1 -10.58 32.07 44.87
CA MET A 1 -9.78 30.92 45.39
C MET A 1 -10.65 29.69 45.16
N ASN A 2 -10.46 28.79 44.19
CA ASN A 2 -9.32 28.30 43.41
C ASN A 2 -9.88 27.76 42.06
N LEU A 3 -9.51 28.27 40.89
CA LEU A 3 -8.37 27.87 40.04
C LEU A 3 -8.07 26.36 40.00
N ARG A 4 -8.62 25.66 39.00
CA ARG A 4 -7.97 24.49 38.37
C ARG A 4 -8.29 24.50 36.87
N CYS A 5 -7.49 25.25 36.11
CA CYS A 5 -7.35 25.02 34.67
C CYS A 5 -6.80 23.60 34.48
N PHE A 6 -7.59 22.72 33.87
CA PHE A 6 -7.11 21.45 33.37
C PHE A 6 -6.14 21.73 32.22
N LEU A 7 -4.84 21.68 32.51
CA LEU A 7 -3.80 21.66 31.51
C LEU A 7 -3.92 20.32 30.77
N VAL A 8 -4.67 20.29 29.67
CA VAL A 8 -4.64 19.18 28.73
C VAL A 8 -3.27 19.23 28.05
N VAL A 9 -2.33 18.47 28.59
CA VAL A 9 -1.07 18.18 27.90
C VAL A 9 -1.45 17.33 26.68
N VAL A 10 -1.62 17.98 25.54
CA VAL A 10 -1.66 17.30 24.25
C VAL A 10 -0.25 16.79 24.02
N VAL A 11 0.04 15.58 24.50
CA VAL A 11 1.22 14.84 24.05
C VAL A 11 1.00 14.60 22.56
N HIS A 12 1.69 15.37 21.72
CA HIS A 12 1.84 15.02 20.32
C HIS A 12 2.54 13.67 20.27
N LEU A 13 1.76 12.60 20.13
CA LEU A 13 2.24 11.30 19.68
C LEU A 13 2.98 11.55 18.36
N VAL A 14 4.30 11.48 18.41
CA VAL A 14 5.14 11.50 17.21
C VAL A 14 4.66 10.32 16.37
N VAL A 15 3.99 10.64 15.26
CA VAL A 15 3.61 9.63 14.27
C VAL A 15 4.93 9.10 13.70
N ALA A 16 5.22 7.83 13.97
CA ALA A 16 6.44 7.15 13.54
C ALA A 16 6.35 6.74 12.08
N GLU A 17 6.14 7.73 11.21
CA GLU A 17 6.19 7.56 9.76
C GLU A 17 7.60 7.89 9.29
N THR A 18 8.19 6.95 8.56
CA THR A 18 9.57 7.05 8.06
C THR A 18 9.57 6.84 6.56
N GLN A 19 10.32 7.65 5.84
CA GLN A 19 10.44 7.58 4.39
C GLN A 19 11.87 7.23 3.98
N LEU A 20 11.99 6.36 2.98
CA LEU A 20 13.24 5.97 2.32
C LEU A 20 13.06 6.10 0.81
N VAL A 21 13.92 6.87 0.16
CA VAL A 21 13.92 7.02 -1.30
C VAL A 21 15.10 6.26 -1.88
N VAL A 22 14.85 5.39 -2.85
CA VAL A 22 15.86 4.52 -3.46
C VAL A 22 15.91 4.76 -4.96
N ASN A 23 17.11 4.94 -5.52
CA ASN A 23 17.29 4.91 -6.97
C ASN A 23 17.40 3.44 -7.38
N VAL A 24 16.47 2.97 -8.21
CA VAL A 24 16.42 1.59 -8.68
C VAL A 24 16.61 1.55 -10.17
N LYS A 25 17.42 0.58 -10.64
CA LYS A 25 17.68 0.33 -12.04
C LYS A 25 16.92 -0.90 -12.51
N THR A 26 16.08 -0.74 -13.54
CA THR A 26 15.39 -1.86 -14.19
C THR A 26 16.37 -2.71 -15.01
N GLN A 27 15.92 -3.89 -15.44
CA GLN A 27 16.67 -4.71 -16.40
C GLN A 27 16.89 -4.00 -17.74
N GLY A 28 15.95 -3.13 -18.15
CA GLY A 28 16.08 -2.28 -19.35
C GLY A 28 17.15 -1.19 -19.23
N GLY A 29 17.75 -1.04 -18.04
CA GLY A 29 18.85 -0.11 -17.79
C GLY A 29 18.41 1.27 -17.31
N GLU A 30 17.11 1.53 -17.30
CA GLU A 30 16.51 2.78 -16.84
C GLU A 30 16.57 2.90 -15.32
N VAL A 31 16.70 4.13 -14.83
CA VAL A 31 16.79 4.43 -13.40
C VAL A 31 15.62 5.31 -12.99
N PHE A 32 14.87 4.84 -12.01
CA PHE A 32 13.74 5.55 -11.43
C PHE A 32 13.87 5.62 -9.91
N LYS A 33 13.03 6.44 -9.28
CA LYS A 33 12.98 6.58 -7.82
C LYS A 33 11.81 5.78 -7.28
N GLU A 34 12.11 4.90 -6.34
CA GLU A 34 11.15 4.24 -5.49
C GLU A 34 11.07 4.96 -4.15
N THR A 35 9.85 5.24 -3.69
CA THR A 35 9.61 5.82 -2.37
C THR A 35 8.97 4.77 -1.49
N ILE A 36 9.66 4.42 -0.41
CA ILE A 36 9.19 3.45 0.60
C ILE A 36 8.84 4.23 1.86
N THR A 37 7.60 4.14 2.29
CA THR A 37 7.11 4.76 3.52
C THR A 37 6.65 3.68 4.48
N ALA A 38 7.20 3.65 5.69
CA ALA A 38 6.81 2.71 6.73
C ALA A 38 6.14 3.44 7.89
N ASN A 39 5.04 2.88 8.37
CA ASN A 39 4.30 3.37 9.53
C ASN A 39 4.18 2.22 10.54
N ILE A 40 4.91 2.36 11.66
CA ILE A 40 4.96 1.34 12.71
C ILE A 40 3.64 1.30 13.50
N SER A 41 2.99 2.45 13.68
CA SER A 41 1.73 2.56 14.43
C SER A 41 0.61 1.80 13.71
N ASP A 42 0.53 1.95 12.39
CA ASP A 42 -0.45 1.26 11.55
C ASP A 42 0.01 -0.14 11.14
N ASP A 43 1.30 -0.45 11.34
CA ASP A 43 1.96 -1.68 10.89
C ASP A 43 1.74 -1.88 9.39
N SER A 44 2.14 -0.86 8.63
CA SER A 44 1.99 -0.80 7.18
C SER A 44 3.26 -0.32 6.49
N VAL A 45 3.46 -0.78 5.26
CA VAL A 45 4.52 -0.29 4.36
C VAL A 45 3.88 0.08 3.03
N MET A 46 4.22 1.26 2.53
CA MET A 46 3.79 1.77 1.23
C MET A 46 5.02 1.92 0.33
N LEU A 47 4.90 1.45 -0.91
CA LEU A 47 5.91 1.55 -1.96
C LEU A 47 5.29 2.27 -3.15
N GLU A 48 5.96 3.30 -3.63
CA GLU A 48 5.51 4.14 -4.75
C GLU A 48 6.59 4.23 -5.82
N PHE A 49 6.22 3.91 -7.05
CA PHE A 49 7.14 3.95 -8.18
C PHE A 49 6.44 4.18 -9.52
N PRO A 50 7.05 4.95 -10.43
CA PRO A 50 6.62 5.05 -11.82
C PRO A 50 7.11 3.85 -12.63
N GLN A 51 6.38 3.53 -13.69
CA GLN A 51 6.83 2.70 -14.80
C GLN A 51 7.11 3.58 -16.03
N ASN A 52 7.76 2.97 -17.03
CA ASN A 52 8.29 3.67 -18.21
C ASN A 52 7.18 4.09 -19.20
N ASP A 53 6.03 3.44 -19.13
CA ASP A 53 4.83 3.72 -19.93
C ASP A 53 3.98 4.86 -19.36
N GLY A 54 4.42 5.49 -18.27
CA GLY A 54 3.67 6.54 -17.56
C GLY A 54 2.70 5.99 -16.51
N THR A 55 2.62 4.67 -16.35
CA THR A 55 1.87 4.06 -15.25
C THR A 55 2.52 4.40 -13.91
N TYR A 56 1.72 4.76 -12.90
CA TYR A 56 2.20 5.00 -11.55
C TYR A 56 1.58 4.01 -10.58
N ILE A 57 2.42 3.32 -9.81
CA ILE A 57 2.00 2.27 -8.89
C ILE A 57 2.23 2.73 -7.45
N THR A 58 1.19 2.61 -6.63
CA THR A 58 1.27 2.63 -5.18
C THR A 58 0.89 1.25 -4.66
N GLN A 59 1.83 0.54 -4.06
CA GLN A 59 1.58 -0.71 -3.33
C GLN A 59 1.54 -0.41 -1.84
N LEU A 60 0.48 -0.79 -1.14
CA LEU A 60 0.38 -0.73 0.31
C LEU A 60 0.25 -2.14 0.88
N ILE A 61 1.06 -2.46 1.87
CA ILE A 61 1.03 -3.72 2.61
C ILE A 61 0.52 -3.43 4.02
N ASP A 62 -0.61 -4.04 4.39
CA ASP A 62 -1.22 -3.96 5.73
C ASP A 62 -0.92 -5.26 6.48
N PHE A 63 0.09 -5.25 7.35
CA PHE A 63 0.54 -6.45 8.06
C PHE A 63 -0.47 -6.91 9.13
N LYS A 64 -1.31 -6.02 9.66
CA LYS A 64 -2.35 -6.36 10.64
C LYS A 64 -3.48 -7.18 10.03
N GLN A 65 -3.89 -6.80 8.82
CA GLN A 65 -4.98 -7.44 8.08
C GLN A 65 -4.50 -8.49 7.09
N GLU A 66 -3.18 -8.63 6.91
CA GLU A 66 -2.57 -9.61 6.00
C GLU A 66 -3.05 -9.43 4.55
N LEU A 67 -3.20 -8.18 4.11
CA LEU A 67 -3.58 -7.82 2.75
C LEU A 67 -2.65 -6.78 2.16
N GLN A 68 -2.59 -6.76 0.83
CA GLN A 68 -1.89 -5.75 0.06
C GLN A 68 -2.87 -5.11 -0.93
N ILE A 69 -2.63 -3.83 -1.22
CA ILE A 69 -3.43 -3.00 -2.10
C ILE A 69 -2.51 -2.43 -3.16
N PHE A 70 -2.78 -2.72 -4.42
CA PHE A 70 -2.15 -2.02 -5.54
C PHE A 70 -3.11 -0.96 -6.06
N LYS A 71 -2.71 0.29 -6.01
CA LYS A 71 -3.36 1.37 -6.75
C LYS A 71 -2.52 1.64 -7.99
N VAL A 72 -3.15 1.52 -9.15
CA VAL A 72 -2.51 1.70 -10.45
C VAL A 72 -3.17 2.89 -11.12
N ILE A 73 -2.36 3.88 -11.49
CA ILE A 73 -2.80 5.03 -12.29
C ILE A 73 -2.21 4.85 -13.68
N VAL A 74 -3.06 4.75 -14.68
CA VAL A 74 -2.67 4.62 -16.10
C VAL A 74 -3.11 5.90 -16.81
N LEU A 75 -2.26 6.43 -17.69
CA LEU A 75 -2.62 7.57 -18.52
C LEU A 75 -3.66 7.14 -19.56
N GLY A 76 -4.70 7.94 -19.74
CA GLY A 76 -5.70 7.66 -20.77
C GLY A 76 -5.31 8.26 -22.12
N GLU A 77 -5.92 7.71 -23.17
CA GLU A 77 -5.69 8.14 -24.55
C GLU A 77 -6.68 9.24 -24.95
N GLU A 78 -6.26 10.50 -24.83
CA GLU A 78 -7.10 11.67 -25.18
C GLU A 78 -7.55 11.64 -26.64
N GLU A 79 -6.71 11.14 -27.55
CA GLU A 79 -7.02 10.96 -28.98
C GLU A 79 -8.18 9.99 -29.24
N LEU A 80 -8.47 9.10 -28.28
CA LEU A 80 -9.62 8.19 -28.31
C LEU A 80 -10.79 8.69 -27.45
N GLY A 81 -10.72 9.93 -26.93
CA GLY A 81 -11.73 10.52 -26.06
C GLY A 81 -11.77 9.93 -24.64
N GLN A 82 -10.68 9.29 -24.20
CA GLN A 82 -10.57 8.79 -22.82
C GLN A 82 -10.30 9.94 -21.83
N SER A 83 -10.55 9.70 -20.54
CA SER A 83 -10.15 10.62 -19.48
C SER A 83 -8.62 10.75 -19.42
N GLN A 84 -8.11 11.84 -18.85
CA GLN A 84 -6.66 12.07 -18.73
C GLN A 84 -5.92 10.90 -18.07
N PHE A 85 -6.55 10.23 -17.10
CA PHE A 85 -6.04 9.03 -16.47
C PHE A 85 -7.18 8.13 -16.02
N GLN A 86 -6.85 6.86 -15.79
CA GLN A 86 -7.70 5.86 -15.16
C GLN A 86 -7.02 5.37 -13.88
N VAL A 87 -7.80 5.22 -12.80
CA VAL A 87 -7.31 4.66 -11.54
C VAL A 87 -7.97 3.29 -11.33
N MET A 88 -7.17 2.30 -10.98
CA MET A 88 -7.62 0.97 -10.62
C MET A 88 -7.03 0.59 -9.26
N CYS A 89 -7.76 -0.21 -8.50
CA CYS A 89 -7.26 -0.81 -7.28
C CYS A 89 -7.42 -2.33 -7.28
N PHE A 90 -6.41 -3.02 -6.79
CA PHE A 90 -6.39 -4.48 -6.66
C PHE A 90 -6.06 -4.84 -5.23
N ILE A 91 -6.97 -5.56 -4.57
CA ILE A 91 -6.84 -5.97 -3.18
C ILE A 91 -6.64 -7.47 -3.16
N MET A 92 -5.53 -7.91 -2.58
CA MET A 92 -5.17 -9.33 -2.54
C MET A 92 -4.49 -9.67 -1.22
N ARG A 93 -4.51 -10.94 -0.86
CA ARG A 93 -3.72 -11.41 0.28
C ARG A 93 -2.24 -11.37 -0.05
N PHE A 94 -1.40 -11.25 0.98
CA PHE A 94 0.05 -11.42 0.84
C PHE A 94 0.60 -12.48 1.79
N PHE A 95 1.78 -13.02 1.47
CA PHE A 95 2.51 -13.94 2.34
C PHE A 95 3.62 -13.20 3.08
N LYS A 96 3.59 -13.25 4.43
CA LYS A 96 4.53 -12.48 5.28
C LYS A 96 6.01 -12.72 4.97
N ASN A 97 6.35 -13.94 4.56
CA ASN A 97 7.74 -14.30 4.25
C ASN A 97 8.30 -13.58 3.02
N ASN A 98 7.44 -12.94 2.22
CA ASN A 98 7.86 -12.21 1.03
C ASN A 98 8.22 -10.74 1.32
N PHE A 99 8.00 -10.25 2.54
CA PHE A 99 8.11 -8.82 2.85
C PHE A 99 8.91 -8.53 4.12
N ILE A 100 9.57 -7.38 4.13
CA ILE A 100 10.24 -6.82 5.30
C ILE A 100 9.19 -6.10 6.14
N SER A 101 9.13 -6.38 7.44
CA SER A 101 8.15 -5.77 8.34
C SER A 101 8.28 -4.25 8.43
N SER A 102 7.19 -3.57 8.82
CA SER A 102 7.16 -2.13 9.03
C SER A 102 8.24 -1.64 10.01
N ASP A 103 8.46 -2.36 11.11
CA ASP A 103 9.50 -2.06 12.10
C ASP A 103 10.91 -2.14 11.49
N ALA A 104 11.21 -3.16 10.69
CA ALA A 104 12.50 -3.28 10.03
C ALA A 104 12.67 -2.22 8.93
N MET A 105 11.65 -2.00 8.10
CA MET A 105 11.65 -0.96 7.06
C MET A 105 11.89 0.43 7.65
N SER A 106 11.27 0.75 8.79
CA SER A 106 11.41 2.06 9.43
C SER A 106 12.82 2.39 9.92
N LYS A 107 13.65 1.35 10.09
CA LYS A 107 15.04 1.45 10.54
C LYS A 107 16.02 1.48 9.38
N LEU A 108 15.59 1.15 8.16
CA LEU A 108 16.44 1.17 6.99
C LEU A 108 16.86 2.60 6.67
N ARG A 109 18.17 2.76 6.43
CA ARG A 109 18.80 4.04 6.11
C ARG A 109 19.85 3.78 5.04
N GLN A 110 19.90 4.67 4.06
CA GLN A 110 20.95 4.61 3.06
C GLN A 110 22.20 5.31 3.58
N LYS A 111 23.34 4.61 3.54
CA LYS A 111 24.64 5.23 3.76
C LYS A 111 24.98 6.24 2.66
N ASN A 112 24.62 5.92 1.41
CA ASN A 112 24.93 6.70 0.21
C ASN A 112 23.66 6.92 -0.63
N PRO A 113 22.97 8.07 -0.53
CA PRO A 113 21.70 8.33 -1.20
C PRO A 113 21.74 8.28 -2.73
N GLY A 114 22.89 8.56 -3.34
CA GLY A 114 23.08 8.49 -4.79
C GLY A 114 23.32 7.08 -5.36
N THR A 115 23.35 6.05 -4.50
CA THR A 115 23.60 4.68 -4.96
C THR A 115 22.41 4.19 -5.78
N VAL A 116 22.68 3.72 -7.00
CA VAL A 116 21.70 3.00 -7.82
C VAL A 116 21.70 1.54 -7.41
N ARG A 117 20.52 1.00 -7.09
CA ARG A 117 20.32 -0.39 -6.68
C ARG A 117 19.73 -1.19 -7.83
N VAL A 118 20.18 -2.43 -7.95
CA VAL A 118 19.67 -3.42 -8.90
C VAL A 118 19.04 -4.54 -8.07
N PRO A 119 17.84 -5.03 -8.44
CA PRO A 119 17.27 -6.21 -7.79
C PRO A 119 18.26 -7.39 -7.81
N GLU A 120 18.40 -8.07 -6.69
CA GLU A 120 19.29 -9.26 -6.58
C GLU A 120 18.71 -10.47 -7.31
N GLU A 121 17.38 -10.57 -7.34
CA GLU A 121 16.60 -11.65 -7.94
C GLU A 121 15.53 -11.06 -8.86
N ASP A 122 15.29 -11.70 -10.00
CA ASP A 122 14.13 -11.47 -10.85
C ASP A 122 13.15 -12.64 -10.69
N ARG A 123 11.93 -12.33 -10.23
CA ARG A 123 10.86 -13.31 -10.00
C ARG A 123 9.90 -13.44 -11.18
N GLY A 124 10.10 -12.67 -12.24
CA GLY A 124 9.22 -12.65 -13.41
C GLY A 124 7.82 -12.13 -13.11
N THR A 125 6.87 -12.53 -13.94
CA THR A 125 5.47 -12.10 -13.87
C THR A 125 4.61 -13.14 -13.16
N GLU A 126 3.79 -12.69 -12.22
CA GLU A 126 2.75 -13.51 -11.59
C GLU A 126 1.38 -13.13 -12.16
N GLU A 127 0.60 -14.13 -12.58
CA GLU A 127 -0.78 -13.94 -13.01
C GLU A 127 -1.71 -14.15 -11.81
N VAL A 128 -2.56 -13.16 -11.55
CA VAL A 128 -3.53 -13.19 -10.44
C VAL A 128 -4.92 -12.94 -10.98
N GLU A 129 -5.88 -13.79 -10.59
CA GLU A 129 -7.29 -13.66 -10.97
C GLU A 129 -8.05 -12.87 -9.90
N LEU A 130 -8.71 -11.78 -10.31
CA LEU A 130 -9.52 -10.90 -9.46
C LEU A 130 -10.91 -10.80 -10.08
N ASP A 131 -11.83 -11.61 -9.55
CA ASP A 131 -13.11 -11.95 -10.16
C ASP A 131 -14.30 -11.15 -9.60
N VAL A 132 -14.08 -10.35 -8.55
CA VAL A 132 -15.16 -9.59 -7.89
C VAL A 132 -14.80 -8.12 -7.71
N SER A 133 -15.81 -7.27 -7.86
CA SER A 133 -15.70 -5.84 -7.52
C SER A 133 -15.91 -5.61 -6.03
N VAL A 134 -15.21 -4.61 -5.50
CA VAL A 134 -15.23 -4.27 -4.07
C VAL A 134 -15.94 -2.94 -3.87
N ASP A 135 -16.89 -2.91 -2.94
CA ASP A 135 -17.50 -1.67 -2.46
C ASP A 135 -16.51 -0.91 -1.57
N VAL A 136 -15.81 0.07 -2.15
CA VAL A 136 -14.73 0.81 -1.48
C VAL A 136 -15.16 1.47 -0.16
N PRO A 137 -16.28 2.21 -0.08
CA PRO A 137 -16.74 2.78 1.18
C PRO A 137 -16.94 1.75 2.30
N ARG A 138 -17.48 0.57 1.98
CA ARG A 138 -17.71 -0.49 2.98
C ARG A 138 -16.47 -1.34 3.24
N ALA A 139 -15.49 -1.35 2.34
CA ALA A 139 -14.28 -2.14 2.43
C ALA A 139 -13.31 -1.67 3.53
N GLY A 140 -13.58 -0.55 4.20
CA GLY A 140 -12.89 -0.16 5.44
C GLY A 140 -12.94 -1.24 6.53
N ILE A 141 -13.96 -2.10 6.48
CA ILE A 141 -14.03 -3.27 7.35
C ILE A 141 -12.92 -4.27 7.08
N LEU A 142 -12.39 -4.36 5.85
CA LEU A 142 -11.28 -5.25 5.50
C LEU A 142 -9.96 -4.67 5.98
N SER A 143 -9.67 -3.43 5.57
CA SER A 143 -8.56 -2.61 6.04
C SER A 143 -8.96 -1.13 5.99
N PRO A 144 -8.58 -0.32 7.00
CA PRO A 144 -8.88 1.11 7.03
C PRO A 144 -8.19 1.88 5.90
N HIS A 145 -7.17 1.30 5.26
CA HIS A 145 -6.45 1.94 4.15
C HIS A 145 -7.22 1.92 2.83
N ILE A 146 -8.15 0.97 2.63
CA ILE A 146 -8.86 0.80 1.35
C ILE A 146 -9.68 2.04 0.96
N PRO A 147 -10.55 2.60 1.83
CA PRO A 147 -11.35 3.77 1.46
C PRO A 147 -10.49 5.01 1.17
N VAL A 148 -9.31 5.10 1.78
CA VAL A 148 -8.40 6.24 1.60
C VAL A 148 -7.63 6.10 0.28
N LEU A 149 -6.99 4.95 0.06
CA LEU A 149 -6.12 4.74 -1.09
C LEU A 149 -6.93 4.58 -2.40
N CYS A 150 -8.07 3.91 -2.33
CA CYS A 150 -8.88 3.52 -3.49
C CYS A 150 -10.11 4.41 -3.74
N ASN A 151 -10.21 5.57 -3.07
CA ASN A 151 -11.35 6.48 -3.23
C ASN A 151 -11.62 6.86 -4.70
N MET A 152 -10.56 7.12 -5.47
CA MET A 152 -10.66 7.47 -6.90
C MET A 152 -10.92 6.26 -7.82
N ALA A 153 -10.92 5.05 -7.28
CA ALA A 153 -11.15 3.80 -7.99
C ALA A 153 -12.41 3.08 -7.49
N ALA A 154 -13.40 3.82 -6.98
CA ALA A 154 -14.61 3.25 -6.36
C ALA A 154 -15.35 2.24 -7.25
N THR A 155 -15.33 2.43 -8.56
CA THR A 155 -15.96 1.55 -9.56
C THR A 155 -14.98 0.56 -10.22
N SER A 156 -13.69 0.68 -9.93
CA SER A 156 -12.56 -0.05 -10.53
C SER A 156 -11.64 -0.64 -9.47
N THR A 157 -12.24 -1.11 -8.37
CA THR A 157 -11.54 -1.83 -7.31
C THR A 157 -11.95 -3.29 -7.33
N TYR A 158 -10.97 -4.19 -7.41
CA TYR A 158 -11.16 -5.62 -7.59
C TYR A 158 -10.43 -6.43 -6.52
N ALA A 159 -10.96 -7.61 -6.23
CA ALA A 159 -10.36 -8.61 -5.36
C ALA A 159 -10.70 -10.02 -5.86
N SER A 160 -10.10 -11.05 -5.25
CA SER A 160 -10.54 -12.43 -5.45
C SER A 160 -11.64 -12.82 -4.46
N ASP A 161 -12.71 -13.47 -4.93
CA ASP A 161 -13.78 -14.02 -4.09
C ASP A 161 -13.23 -14.98 -3.02
N ARG A 162 -12.20 -15.76 -3.38
CA ARG A 162 -11.49 -16.66 -2.46
C ARG A 162 -10.92 -15.88 -1.27
N ASP A 163 -10.22 -14.78 -1.54
CA ASP A 163 -9.59 -13.97 -0.50
C ASP A 163 -10.64 -13.24 0.35
N ILE A 164 -11.72 -12.74 -0.25
CA ILE A 164 -12.84 -12.14 0.48
C ILE A 164 -13.44 -13.14 1.49
N LYS A 165 -13.70 -14.37 1.06
CA LYS A 165 -14.24 -15.44 1.93
C LYS A 165 -13.27 -15.79 3.07
N LEU A 166 -11.96 -15.81 2.79
CA LEU A 166 -10.94 -16.04 3.81
C LEU A 166 -10.91 -14.90 4.85
N TRP A 167 -10.93 -13.64 4.43
CA TRP A 167 -10.95 -12.52 5.38
C TRP A 167 -12.23 -12.48 6.21
N ALA A 168 -13.37 -12.82 5.62
CA ALA A 168 -14.65 -12.91 6.32
C ALA A 168 -14.64 -13.99 7.43
N THR A 169 -14.00 -15.14 7.18
CA THR A 169 -13.92 -16.25 8.15
C THR A 169 -12.86 -16.00 9.23
N GLN A 170 -11.67 -15.51 8.87
CA GLN A 170 -10.58 -15.22 9.81
C GLN A 170 -11.00 -14.18 10.87
N ARG A 171 -11.83 -13.21 10.47
CA ARG A 171 -12.42 -12.23 11.41
C ARG A 171 -13.40 -12.85 12.41
N ARG A 172 -14.24 -13.81 11.99
CA ARG A 172 -15.14 -14.50 12.92
C ARG A 172 -14.35 -15.23 14.02
N GLY A 173 -13.22 -15.83 13.66
CA GLY A 173 -12.29 -16.45 14.62
C GLY A 173 -11.67 -15.43 15.59
N ARG A 174 -11.24 -14.25 15.11
CA ARG A 174 -10.70 -13.18 15.97
C ARG A 174 -11.75 -12.56 16.89
N ALA A 175 -13.02 -12.52 16.48
CA ALA A 175 -14.12 -11.96 17.28
C ALA A 175 -14.62 -12.92 18.38
N CYS A 176 -14.49 -14.23 18.18
CA CYS A 176 -14.90 -15.25 19.16
C CYS A 176 -13.78 -15.65 20.13
N GLY A 177 -12.56 -15.16 19.91
CA GLY A 177 -11.38 -15.42 20.74
C GLY A 177 -11.09 -14.35 21.80
N LYS A 178 -12.08 -13.52 22.16
CA LYS A 178 -12.03 -12.59 23.29
C LYS A 178 -13.14 -12.90 24.28
#